data_AF-A0A7W1PKC7-F1
#
_entry.id   AF-A0A7W1PKC7-F1
#
_cell.length_a   1.000
_cell.length_b   1.000
_cell.length_c   1.000
_cell.angle_alpha   90.00
_cell.angle_beta   90.00
_cell.angle_gamma   90.00
#
_symmetry.space_group_name_H-M   'P 1'
#
loop_
_entity.id
_entity.type
_entity.pdbx_description
1 polymer ?
#
loop_
_entity_poly.entity_id
_entity_poly.type
_entity_poly.pdbx_seq_one_letter_code
_entity_poly.pdbx_strand_id
1 'polypeptide(L)'
;SVLDEYVPFLLMRALEPDEHEVYDLPQVTDEHGSVYEHCLRALRKACTTGEHGLPLIGTGDWNDGMNRVGVEGRGESVWLAWFLIATLRAFAVHSENRGDAEVAADFRARADAYVAAVETHGWDGEWYRRAYFDDGTPLGSSENLECRIDSIAQSWSVISGAGAPDRQARAMQSLREHLVDADTGVIMLLTPPFDRTEHDPGYIKGYLPGVRENGAQYTHAALWAVLATALRGETEHAFELFRMLNPLNHALTRDAADRYVVEPYVVAADVYTARGQLGRGGWTWYTGAASWMYRVGLEAILGFTRRGASLRFEPCVPEAWPAFSVDYRYGAAHYAITVETAGAAGRAESEVTLDGRVLDGAEIPLVDDGARHEVVVRAGRRAGV
;
A
#
# COMPACT_ATOMS: atom_id res chain seq x y z
N SER A 1 8.21 25.02 -3.52
CA SER A 1 7.68 23.65 -3.31
C SER A 1 6.73 23.67 -2.13
N VAL A 2 5.77 22.75 -2.00
CA VAL A 2 4.97 22.65 -0.75
C VAL A 2 5.86 22.40 0.48
N LEU A 3 7.04 21.80 0.27
CA LEU A 3 8.04 21.56 1.31
C LEU A 3 8.65 22.86 1.90
N ASP A 4 8.52 23.99 1.20
CA ASP A 4 9.07 25.28 1.64
C ASP A 4 8.04 26.12 2.42
N GLU A 5 6.78 25.69 2.47
CA GLU A 5 5.73 26.36 3.23
C GLU A 5 6.08 26.40 4.71
N TYR A 6 5.97 27.57 5.33
CA TYR A 6 6.39 27.80 6.71
C TYR A 6 5.18 27.79 7.65
N VAL A 7 5.10 26.78 8.51
CA VAL A 7 3.91 26.48 9.32
C VAL A 7 4.28 26.15 10.78
N PRO A 8 3.39 26.43 11.75
CA PRO A 8 3.66 26.18 13.15
C PRO A 8 3.72 24.67 13.47
N PHE A 9 4.54 24.30 14.46
CA PHE A 9 4.49 22.98 15.07
C PHE A 9 3.32 22.84 16.03
N LEU A 10 2.90 21.60 16.22
CA LEU A 10 1.90 21.21 17.20
C LEU A 10 2.59 20.58 18.41
N LEU A 11 2.08 20.92 19.59
CA LEU A 11 2.53 20.37 20.86
C LEU A 11 1.39 19.65 21.55
N MET A 12 1.70 18.45 22.03
CA MET A 12 0.89 17.70 22.98
C MET A 12 1.81 17.26 24.11
N ARG A 13 1.25 17.04 25.30
CA ARG A 13 2.03 16.50 26.42
C ARG A 13 2.61 15.14 26.05
N ALA A 14 3.77 14.82 26.62
CA ALA A 14 4.27 13.46 26.56
C ALA A 14 3.30 12.52 27.32
N LEU A 15 3.25 11.27 26.87
CA LEU A 15 2.57 10.21 27.60
C LEU A 15 3.31 9.92 28.91
N GLU A 16 2.57 9.71 29.98
CA GLU A 16 3.11 9.16 31.22
C GLU A 16 3.50 7.68 31.01
N PRO A 17 4.35 7.08 31.87
CA PRO A 17 4.84 5.71 31.66
C PRO A 17 3.76 4.62 31.56
N ASP A 18 2.58 4.84 32.15
CA ASP A 18 1.43 3.94 32.11
C ASP A 18 0.41 4.29 31.03
N GLU A 19 0.65 5.34 30.24
CA GLU A 19 -0.20 5.75 29.13
C GLU A 19 0.34 5.23 27.79
N HIS A 20 -0.54 4.58 27.05
CA HIS A 20 -0.23 4.04 25.72
C HIS A 20 -0.72 4.92 24.57
N GLU A 21 -1.71 5.76 24.85
CA GLU A 21 -2.31 6.68 23.88
C GLU A 21 -2.93 7.88 24.60
N VAL A 22 -3.08 8.99 23.86
CA VAL A 22 -3.78 10.18 24.32
C VAL A 22 -4.64 10.72 23.18
N TYR A 23 -5.92 10.94 23.47
CA TYR A 23 -6.86 11.57 22.54
C TYR A 23 -7.20 12.97 23.06
N ASP A 24 -6.45 13.97 22.58
CA ASP A 24 -6.59 15.36 23.02
C ASP A 24 -6.38 16.32 21.84
N LEU A 25 -6.71 17.61 22.03
CA LEU A 25 -6.50 18.65 21.04
C LEU A 25 -5.06 19.19 21.16
N PRO A 26 -4.18 18.99 20.16
CA PRO A 26 -2.84 19.56 20.20
C PRO A 26 -2.88 21.10 20.19
N GLN A 27 -1.94 21.71 20.91
CA GLN A 27 -1.76 23.16 20.94
C GLN A 27 -0.89 23.61 19.77
N VAL A 28 -1.28 24.69 19.11
CA VAL A 28 -0.43 25.36 18.11
C VAL A 28 0.66 26.12 18.85
N THR A 29 1.91 25.89 18.47
CA THR A 29 3.08 26.52 19.11
C THR A 29 3.54 27.77 18.36
N ASP A 30 4.37 28.58 19.04
CA ASP A 30 5.13 29.68 18.39
C ASP A 30 6.34 29.17 17.61
N GLU A 31 6.73 27.90 17.77
CA GLU A 31 7.80 27.30 16.97
C GLU A 31 7.29 27.02 15.55
N HIS A 32 8.05 27.45 14.55
CA HIS A 32 7.70 27.26 13.14
C HIS A 32 8.82 26.57 12.39
N GLY A 33 8.44 25.81 11.38
CA GLY A 33 9.35 25.12 10.48
C GLY A 33 8.78 25.09 9.08
N SER A 34 9.64 24.89 8.10
CA SER A 34 9.17 24.52 6.77
C SER A 34 8.50 23.14 6.85
N VAL A 35 7.55 22.85 5.96
CA VAL A 35 6.97 21.49 5.85
C VAL A 35 8.07 20.43 5.68
N TYR A 36 9.19 20.78 5.03
CA TYR A 36 10.38 19.93 4.98
C TYR A 36 10.90 19.54 6.37
N GLU A 37 11.09 20.52 7.27
CA GLU A 37 11.57 20.28 8.63
C GLU A 37 10.57 19.43 9.44
N HIS A 38 9.27 19.65 9.25
CA HIS A 38 8.23 18.79 9.84
C HIS A 38 8.39 17.33 9.39
N CYS A 39 8.59 17.10 8.09
CA CYS A 39 8.85 15.76 7.56
C CYS A 39 10.15 15.16 8.12
N LEU A 40 11.23 15.95 8.25
CA LEU A 40 12.48 15.46 8.83
C LEU A 40 12.31 14.98 10.27
N ARG A 41 11.64 15.77 11.11
CA ARG A 41 11.39 15.41 12.51
C ARG A 41 10.52 14.16 12.61
N ALA A 42 9.47 14.06 11.79
CA ALA A 42 8.60 12.88 11.76
C ALA A 42 9.36 11.61 11.32
N LEU A 43 10.14 11.69 10.24
CA LEU A 43 10.91 10.55 9.73
C LEU A 43 12.00 10.12 10.72
N ARG A 44 12.75 11.06 11.29
CA ARG A 44 13.77 10.77 12.31
C ARG A 44 13.15 10.14 13.56
N LYS A 45 11.97 10.60 13.99
CA LYS A 45 11.23 10.01 15.11
C LYS A 45 10.77 8.58 14.81
N ALA A 46 10.35 8.30 13.58
CA ALA A 46 9.91 6.97 13.16
C ALA A 46 11.07 5.98 12.94
N CYS A 47 12.30 6.47 12.71
CA CYS A 47 13.49 5.65 12.45
C CYS A 47 14.09 5.03 13.73
N THR A 48 13.30 4.26 14.46
CA THR A 48 13.74 3.50 15.65
C THR A 48 14.51 2.23 15.26
N THR A 49 15.16 1.58 16.22
CA THR A 49 15.91 0.34 15.97
C THR A 49 15.76 -0.56 17.18
N GLY A 50 15.12 -1.71 17.01
CA GLY A 50 14.98 -2.76 18.02
C GLY A 50 16.13 -3.77 17.96
N GLU A 51 15.91 -4.91 18.62
CA GLU A 51 16.93 -5.94 18.82
C GLU A 51 17.40 -6.60 17.52
N HIS A 52 16.52 -6.76 16.54
CA HIS A 52 16.82 -7.33 15.23
C HIS A 52 17.20 -6.28 14.18
N GLY A 53 17.36 -5.01 14.59
CA GLY A 53 17.61 -3.90 13.67
C GLY A 53 16.36 -3.40 12.93
N LEU A 54 15.18 -3.92 13.28
CA LEU A 54 13.89 -3.51 12.71
C LEU A 54 13.34 -2.27 13.47
N PRO A 55 12.44 -1.48 12.88
CA PRO A 55 11.80 -0.40 13.61
C PRO A 55 10.83 -0.95 14.67
N LEU A 56 10.79 -0.28 15.82
CA LEU A 56 9.90 -0.61 16.92
C LEU A 56 8.44 -0.40 16.51
N ILE A 57 7.59 -1.39 16.79
CA ILE A 57 6.14 -1.31 16.52
C ILE A 57 5.40 -0.47 17.56
N GLY A 58 5.93 -0.38 18.79
CA GLY A 58 5.27 0.32 19.89
C GLY A 58 3.85 -0.22 20.13
N THR A 59 2.89 0.70 20.30
CA THR A 59 1.47 0.39 20.55
C THR A 59 0.65 0.27 19.27
N GLY A 60 1.28 -0.01 18.13
CA GLY A 60 0.62 -0.23 16.86
C GLY A 60 1.42 0.32 15.70
N ASP A 61 1.30 -0.33 14.54
CA ASP A 61 1.71 0.23 13.26
C ASP A 61 0.45 0.59 12.45
N TRP A 62 0.36 0.26 11.16
CA TRP A 62 -0.89 0.44 10.42
C TRP A 62 -2.04 -0.41 10.95
N ASN A 63 -1.76 -1.57 11.56
CA ASN A 63 -2.79 -2.37 12.23
C ASN A 63 -2.90 -1.94 13.69
N ASP A 64 -3.79 -0.99 13.95
CA ASP A 64 -4.09 -0.48 15.30
C ASP A 64 -4.47 -1.62 16.27
N GLY A 65 -5.06 -2.72 15.76
CA GLY A 65 -5.44 -3.89 16.57
C GLY A 65 -4.27 -4.65 17.18
N MET A 66 -3.05 -4.44 16.69
CA MET A 66 -1.81 -5.04 17.18
C MET A 66 -1.14 -4.20 18.29
N ASN A 67 -1.94 -3.51 19.10
CA ASN A 67 -1.46 -2.50 20.05
C ASN A 67 -0.69 -3.04 21.28
N ARG A 68 -0.61 -4.36 21.44
CA ARG A 68 0.16 -5.00 22.53
C ARG A 68 1.39 -5.76 22.06
N VAL A 69 1.72 -5.71 20.76
CA VAL A 69 2.90 -6.40 20.24
C VAL A 69 4.20 -5.80 20.77
N GLY A 70 4.28 -4.47 20.90
CA GLY A 70 5.47 -3.75 21.36
C GLY A 70 5.19 -2.77 22.50
N VAL A 71 4.23 -3.09 23.36
CA VAL A 71 3.76 -2.19 24.44
C VAL A 71 4.83 -1.89 25.47
N GLU A 72 5.81 -2.80 25.65
CA GLU A 72 6.98 -2.59 26.51
C GLU A 72 8.14 -1.87 25.78
N GLY A 73 7.92 -1.46 24.52
CA GLY A 73 8.86 -0.66 23.73
C GLY A 73 10.00 -1.47 23.10
N ARG A 74 9.85 -2.80 23.00
CA ARG A 74 10.85 -3.71 22.43
C ARG A 74 10.37 -4.41 21.16
N GLY A 75 9.06 -4.60 20.99
CA GLY A 75 8.49 -5.25 19.82
C GLY A 75 8.83 -4.50 18.52
N GLU A 76 8.93 -5.24 17.42
CA GLU A 76 9.44 -4.76 16.13
C GLU A 76 8.49 -5.08 14.98
N SER A 77 8.41 -4.23 13.96
CA SER A 77 7.52 -4.41 12.80
C SER A 77 8.28 -4.55 11.47
N VAL A 78 8.03 -5.67 10.79
CA VAL A 78 8.56 -5.91 9.44
C VAL A 78 7.85 -5.04 8.40
N TRP A 79 6.54 -4.85 8.55
CA TRP A 79 5.79 -3.95 7.67
C TRP A 79 6.28 -2.51 7.78
N LEU A 80 6.49 -2.01 9.00
CA LEU A 80 6.96 -0.66 9.23
C LEU A 80 8.36 -0.46 8.64
N ALA A 81 9.21 -1.49 8.67
CA ALA A 81 10.50 -1.46 8.00
C ALA A 81 10.34 -1.21 6.49
N TRP A 82 9.49 -1.99 5.81
CA TRP A 82 9.21 -1.78 4.38
C TRP A 82 8.64 -0.39 4.08
N PHE A 83 7.70 0.07 4.92
CA PHE A 83 7.10 1.39 4.80
C PHE A 83 8.15 2.50 4.93
N LEU A 84 9.03 2.41 5.93
CA LEU A 84 10.12 3.35 6.14
C LEU A 84 11.15 3.29 5.00
N ILE A 85 11.50 2.11 4.50
CA ILE A 85 12.41 1.98 3.34
C ILE A 85 11.87 2.75 2.14
N ALA A 86 10.60 2.54 1.79
CA ALA A 86 9.94 3.24 0.69
C ALA A 86 9.96 4.76 0.90
N THR A 87 9.56 5.18 2.11
CA THR A 87 9.39 6.60 2.45
C THR A 87 10.72 7.34 2.52
N LEU A 88 11.73 6.75 3.17
CA LEU A 88 13.07 7.33 3.31
C LEU A 88 13.77 7.48 1.95
N ARG A 89 13.69 6.45 1.09
CA ARG A 89 14.29 6.50 -0.25
C ARG A 89 13.62 7.57 -1.12
N ALA A 90 12.29 7.65 -1.11
CA ALA A 90 11.56 8.70 -1.82
C ALA A 90 11.92 10.10 -1.30
N PHE A 91 12.02 10.27 0.02
CA PHE A 91 12.32 11.55 0.63
C PHE A 91 13.80 11.96 0.49
N ALA A 92 14.73 11.01 0.40
CA ALA A 92 16.13 11.27 0.10
C ALA A 92 16.31 11.95 -1.26
N VAL A 93 15.51 11.58 -2.27
CA VAL A 93 15.51 12.26 -3.58
C VAL A 93 15.12 13.73 -3.44
N HIS A 94 14.10 14.03 -2.63
CA HIS A 94 13.71 15.41 -2.36
C HIS A 94 14.75 16.20 -1.58
N SER A 95 15.45 15.54 -0.66
CA SER A 95 16.53 16.14 0.14
C SER A 95 17.73 16.50 -0.73
N GLU A 96 18.15 15.57 -1.60
CA GLU A 96 19.25 15.81 -2.53
C GLU A 96 18.94 16.88 -3.58
N ASN A 97 17.74 16.89 -4.15
CA ASN A 97 17.34 17.90 -5.14
C ASN A 97 17.34 19.34 -4.59
N ARG A 98 17.29 19.51 -3.27
CA ARG A 98 17.40 20.81 -2.60
C ARG A 98 18.83 21.12 -2.12
N GLY A 99 19.76 20.18 -2.26
CA GLY A 99 21.15 20.33 -1.82
C GLY A 99 21.41 19.88 -0.39
N ASP A 100 20.46 19.19 0.26
CA ASP A 100 20.68 18.56 1.57
C ASP A 100 21.19 17.13 1.39
N ALA A 101 22.46 17.03 0.96
CA ALA A 101 23.11 15.77 0.65
C ALA A 101 23.36 14.90 1.89
N GLU A 102 23.57 15.51 3.06
CA GLU A 102 23.78 14.80 4.32
C GLU A 102 22.52 14.05 4.73
N VAL A 103 21.36 14.71 4.76
CA VAL A 103 20.08 14.05 5.05
C VAL A 103 19.75 12.98 4.02
N ALA A 104 20.02 13.24 2.74
CA ALA A 104 19.79 12.25 1.68
C ALA A 104 20.65 10.98 1.90
N ALA A 105 21.92 11.14 2.28
CA ALA A 105 22.81 10.03 2.58
C ALA A 105 22.35 9.26 3.84
N ASP A 106 22.00 9.97 4.92
CA ASP A 106 21.52 9.37 6.16
C ASP A 106 20.26 8.54 5.96
N PHE A 107 19.29 9.07 5.21
CA PHE A 107 18.03 8.36 4.94
C PHE A 107 18.22 7.14 4.06
N ARG A 108 19.13 7.20 3.07
CA ARG A 108 19.49 6.01 2.26
C ARG A 108 20.19 4.96 3.12
N ALA A 109 21.17 5.36 3.93
CA ALA A 109 21.88 4.45 4.81
C ALA A 109 20.93 3.78 5.82
N ARG A 110 19.98 4.53 6.38
CA ARG A 110 18.95 4.00 7.27
C ARG A 110 18.03 3.01 6.55
N ALA A 111 17.57 3.34 5.34
CA ALA A 111 16.76 2.44 4.53
C ALA A 111 17.51 1.13 4.23
N ASP A 112 18.79 1.22 3.83
CA ASP A 112 19.61 0.04 3.52
C ASP A 112 19.86 -0.83 4.76
N ALA A 113 20.01 -0.22 5.95
CA ALA A 113 20.08 -0.95 7.21
C ALA A 113 18.78 -1.72 7.50
N TYR A 114 17.61 -1.10 7.25
CA TYR A 114 16.33 -1.80 7.39
C TYR A 114 16.16 -2.92 6.35
N VAL A 115 16.61 -2.75 5.11
CA VAL A 115 16.60 -3.83 4.11
C VAL A 115 17.40 -5.02 4.63
N ALA A 116 18.63 -4.78 5.11
CA ALA A 116 19.46 -5.85 5.67
C ALA A 116 18.78 -6.54 6.87
N ALA A 117 18.17 -5.77 7.77
CA ALA A 117 17.45 -6.30 8.93
C ALA A 117 16.24 -7.16 8.52
N VAL A 118 15.40 -6.69 7.59
CA VAL A 118 14.23 -7.46 7.13
C VAL A 118 14.65 -8.71 6.36
N GLU A 119 15.67 -8.63 5.52
CA GLU A 119 16.14 -9.81 4.79
C GLU A 119 16.82 -10.83 5.73
N THR A 120 17.42 -10.39 6.83
CA THR A 120 18.08 -11.30 7.78
C THR A 120 17.08 -11.89 8.79
N HIS A 121 16.21 -11.06 9.35
CA HIS A 121 15.35 -11.41 10.48
C HIS A 121 13.86 -11.44 10.12
N GLY A 122 13.44 -10.80 9.03
CA GLY A 122 12.06 -10.82 8.58
C GLY A 122 11.66 -12.05 7.75
N TRP A 123 12.60 -12.80 7.18
CA TRP A 123 12.26 -13.96 6.32
C TRP A 123 12.01 -15.23 7.13
N ASP A 124 10.85 -15.88 6.90
CA ASP A 124 10.43 -17.11 7.58
C ASP A 124 10.57 -18.37 6.70
N GLY A 125 11.26 -18.27 5.57
CA GLY A 125 11.48 -19.37 4.63
C GLY A 125 10.61 -19.28 3.38
N GLU A 126 9.35 -18.88 3.55
CA GLU A 126 8.32 -18.87 2.50
C GLU A 126 7.62 -17.52 2.37
N TRP A 127 7.49 -16.80 3.46
CA TRP A 127 6.95 -15.44 3.52
C TRP A 127 7.71 -14.62 4.56
N TYR A 128 7.46 -13.31 4.59
CA TYR A 128 7.98 -12.44 5.62
C TYR A 128 7.12 -12.51 6.88
N ARG A 129 7.78 -12.57 8.04
CA ARG A 129 7.17 -12.40 9.35
C ARG A 129 6.42 -11.07 9.42
N ARG A 130 5.42 -11.02 10.28
CA ARG A 130 4.63 -9.82 10.52
C ARG A 130 5.34 -8.86 11.47
N ALA A 131 5.88 -9.38 12.57
CA ALA A 131 6.46 -8.62 13.66
C ALA A 131 7.25 -9.54 14.63
N TYR A 132 7.84 -8.93 15.65
CA TYR A 132 8.32 -9.57 16.87
C TYR A 132 7.65 -8.95 18.08
N PHE A 133 7.23 -9.78 19.04
CA PHE A 133 6.75 -9.31 20.35
C PHE A 133 7.90 -8.72 21.19
N ASP A 134 7.56 -8.06 22.29
CA ASP A 134 8.54 -7.48 23.22
C ASP A 134 9.57 -8.48 23.78
N ASP A 135 9.18 -9.76 23.89
CA ASP A 135 10.02 -10.86 24.36
C ASP A 135 10.88 -11.51 23.24
N GLY A 136 10.75 -11.02 22.00
CA GLY A 136 11.43 -11.55 20.82
C GLY A 136 10.72 -12.74 20.16
N THR A 137 9.54 -13.13 20.62
CA THR A 137 8.74 -14.17 19.96
C THR A 137 8.27 -13.68 18.58
N PRO A 138 8.45 -14.47 17.48
CA PRO A 138 7.99 -14.07 16.16
C PRO A 138 6.46 -14.13 16.02
N LEU A 139 5.92 -13.17 15.25
CA LEU A 139 4.52 -13.11 14.83
C LEU A 139 4.45 -13.15 13.30
N GLY A 140 3.44 -13.80 12.71
CA GLY A 140 3.38 -13.98 11.25
C GLY A 140 4.36 -15.04 10.74
N SER A 141 4.67 -16.04 11.57
CA SER A 141 5.58 -17.14 11.26
C SER A 141 4.81 -18.45 11.06
N SER A 142 5.38 -19.32 10.23
CA SER A 142 5.00 -20.70 10.04
C SER A 142 4.91 -21.51 11.35
N GLU A 143 5.64 -21.10 12.39
CA GLU A 143 5.64 -21.67 13.74
C GLU A 143 4.43 -21.26 14.59
N ASN A 144 3.74 -20.16 14.24
CA ASN A 144 2.57 -19.72 14.99
C ASN A 144 1.36 -20.63 14.73
N LEU A 145 0.44 -20.72 15.70
CA LEU A 145 -0.84 -21.44 15.51
C LEU A 145 -1.90 -20.55 14.82
N GLU A 146 -1.85 -19.25 15.09
CA GLU A 146 -2.74 -18.21 14.59
C GLU A 146 -1.88 -17.07 14.03
N CYS A 147 -2.42 -16.30 13.08
CA CYS A 147 -1.68 -15.28 12.32
C CYS A 147 -0.34 -15.84 11.81
N ARG A 148 -0.40 -16.94 11.05
CA ARG A 148 0.78 -17.58 10.46
C ARG A 148 1.35 -16.77 9.32
N ILE A 149 0.47 -16.12 8.56
CA ILE A 149 0.81 -15.23 7.47
C ILE A 149 -0.12 -14.03 7.51
N ASP A 150 0.44 -12.85 7.23
CA ASP A 150 -0.25 -11.58 7.15
C ASP A 150 0.08 -10.89 5.81
N SER A 151 -0.94 -10.29 5.19
CA SER A 151 -0.91 -9.73 3.84
C SER A 151 0.03 -8.54 3.69
N ILE A 152 0.14 -7.69 4.72
CA ILE A 152 0.76 -6.37 4.53
C ILE A 152 2.28 -6.48 4.44
N ALA A 153 2.91 -7.37 5.21
CA ALA A 153 4.35 -7.59 5.14
C ALA A 153 4.77 -8.13 3.76
N GLN A 154 3.94 -8.98 3.14
CA GLN A 154 4.23 -9.56 1.83
C GLN A 154 4.07 -8.51 0.73
N SER A 155 2.93 -7.82 0.73
CA SER A 155 2.62 -6.78 -0.25
C SER A 155 3.67 -5.66 -0.24
N TRP A 156 4.10 -5.24 0.96
CA TRP A 156 5.07 -4.16 1.11
C TRP A 156 6.52 -4.56 0.81
N SER A 157 6.85 -5.86 0.81
CA SER A 157 8.14 -6.32 0.28
C SER A 157 8.33 -5.96 -1.21
N VAL A 158 7.23 -5.89 -1.96
CA VAL A 158 7.19 -5.45 -3.35
C VAL A 158 7.03 -3.93 -3.45
N ILE A 159 6.03 -3.36 -2.75
CA ILE A 159 5.71 -1.91 -2.85
C ILE A 159 6.90 -1.04 -2.45
N SER A 160 7.73 -1.49 -1.51
CA SER A 160 8.95 -0.78 -1.10
C SER A 160 10.04 -0.75 -2.17
N GLY A 161 9.97 -1.62 -3.19
CA GLY A 161 10.99 -1.80 -4.21
C GLY A 161 12.32 -2.32 -3.65
N ALA A 162 12.29 -2.99 -2.50
CA ALA A 162 13.50 -3.32 -1.74
C ALA A 162 13.62 -4.78 -1.30
N GLY A 163 12.54 -5.56 -1.34
CA GLY A 163 12.59 -6.99 -1.06
C GLY A 163 13.42 -7.74 -2.11
N ALA A 164 14.08 -8.83 -1.72
CA ALA A 164 14.81 -9.68 -2.66
C ALA A 164 13.83 -10.31 -3.69
N PRO A 165 14.12 -10.27 -5.01
CA PRO A 165 13.17 -10.68 -6.05
C PRO A 165 12.61 -12.10 -5.89
N ASP A 166 13.46 -13.07 -5.55
CA ASP A 166 13.04 -14.46 -5.34
C ASP A 166 12.11 -14.61 -4.14
N ARG A 167 12.38 -13.83 -3.07
CA ARG A 167 11.56 -13.83 -1.84
C ARG A 167 10.26 -13.09 -2.02
N GLN A 168 10.25 -11.98 -2.78
CA GLN A 168 9.01 -11.32 -3.18
C GLN A 168 8.10 -12.27 -3.95
N ALA A 169 8.67 -13.04 -4.89
CA ALA A 169 7.91 -14.02 -5.67
C ALA A 169 7.31 -15.09 -4.77
N ARG A 170 8.11 -15.65 -3.86
CA ARG A 170 7.63 -16.67 -2.92
C ARG A 170 6.60 -16.11 -1.93
N ALA A 171 6.83 -14.92 -1.37
CA ALA A 171 5.91 -14.26 -0.44
C ALA A 171 4.55 -13.94 -1.07
N MET A 172 4.54 -13.41 -2.31
CA MET A 172 3.28 -13.13 -3.02
C MET A 172 2.56 -14.42 -3.45
N GLN A 173 3.30 -15.48 -3.77
CA GLN A 173 2.72 -16.80 -3.98
C GLN A 173 2.06 -17.32 -2.69
N SER A 174 2.73 -17.24 -1.55
CA SER A 174 2.16 -17.66 -0.26
C SER A 174 0.95 -16.81 0.14
N LEU A 175 0.97 -15.49 -0.10
CA LEU A 175 -0.20 -14.63 0.05
C LEU A 175 -1.36 -15.14 -0.79
N ARG A 176 -1.14 -15.44 -2.07
CA ARG A 176 -2.17 -15.96 -2.96
C ARG A 176 -2.73 -17.30 -2.47
N GLU A 177 -1.85 -18.23 -2.07
CA GLU A 177 -2.23 -19.57 -1.64
C GLU A 177 -3.01 -19.58 -0.31
N HIS A 178 -2.70 -18.66 0.60
CA HIS A 178 -3.26 -18.69 1.95
C HIS A 178 -4.32 -17.61 2.22
N LEU A 179 -4.26 -16.46 1.54
CA LEU A 179 -5.05 -15.28 1.86
C LEU A 179 -6.07 -14.92 0.79
N VAL A 180 -5.97 -15.46 -0.42
CA VAL A 180 -6.96 -15.25 -1.48
C VAL A 180 -7.91 -16.44 -1.57
N ASP A 181 -9.18 -16.20 -1.27
CA ASP A 181 -10.25 -17.16 -1.48
C ASP A 181 -11.04 -16.78 -2.73
N ALA A 182 -10.71 -17.43 -3.85
CA ALA A 182 -11.31 -17.14 -5.14
C ALA A 182 -12.78 -17.57 -5.23
N ASP A 183 -13.19 -18.60 -4.48
CA ASP A 183 -14.57 -19.09 -4.47
C ASP A 183 -15.51 -18.09 -3.79
N THR A 184 -15.01 -17.42 -2.75
CA THR A 184 -15.79 -16.44 -2.00
C THR A 184 -15.52 -14.99 -2.43
N GLY A 185 -14.45 -14.77 -3.21
CA GLY A 185 -14.04 -13.47 -3.71
C GLY A 185 -13.50 -12.55 -2.63
N VAL A 186 -12.76 -13.11 -1.65
CA VAL A 186 -12.27 -12.40 -0.47
C VAL A 186 -10.74 -12.50 -0.39
N ILE A 187 -10.10 -11.38 -0.06
CA ILE A 187 -8.65 -11.30 0.20
C ILE A 187 -8.44 -10.99 1.68
N MET A 188 -8.09 -12.00 2.47
CA MET A 188 -7.93 -11.92 3.92
C MET A 188 -6.70 -11.10 4.33
N LEU A 189 -6.80 -10.39 5.45
CA LEU A 189 -5.67 -9.67 6.04
C LEU A 189 -4.63 -10.65 6.61
N LEU A 190 -5.07 -11.69 7.31
CA LEU A 190 -4.22 -12.68 7.95
C LEU A 190 -4.93 -14.02 8.09
N THR A 191 -4.17 -15.10 8.28
CA THR A 191 -4.75 -16.42 8.56
C THR A 191 -3.78 -17.32 9.32
N PRO A 192 -4.26 -18.24 10.18
CA PRO A 192 -5.61 -18.25 10.77
C PRO A 192 -5.90 -16.99 11.60
N PRO A 193 -7.16 -16.61 11.84
CA PRO A 193 -7.50 -15.53 12.77
C PRO A 193 -7.08 -15.87 14.21
N PHE A 194 -6.89 -14.83 15.02
CA PHE A 194 -6.67 -14.97 16.45
C PHE A 194 -7.95 -15.42 17.18
N ASP A 195 -7.81 -16.36 18.10
CA ASP A 195 -8.86 -16.83 19.02
C ASP A 195 -8.25 -17.22 20.37
N ARG A 196 -7.24 -18.09 20.34
CA ARG A 196 -6.66 -18.75 21.53
C ARG A 196 -5.16 -18.58 21.67
N THR A 197 -4.54 -17.72 20.87
CA THR A 197 -3.12 -17.39 21.00
C THR A 197 -2.74 -17.03 22.44
N GLU A 198 -1.58 -17.55 22.89
CA GLU A 198 -0.99 -17.30 24.20
C GLU A 198 -0.44 -15.88 24.29
N HIS A 199 0.33 -15.46 23.27
CA HIS A 199 0.83 -14.08 23.15
C HIS A 199 -0.33 -13.17 22.76
N ASP A 200 -0.53 -12.09 23.53
CA ASP A 200 -1.61 -11.13 23.32
C ASP A 200 -1.22 -10.08 22.28
N PRO A 201 -1.77 -10.13 21.04
CA PRO A 201 -1.46 -9.12 20.03
C PRO A 201 -2.11 -7.77 20.34
N GLY A 202 -3.12 -7.71 21.21
CA GLY A 202 -3.90 -6.51 21.46
C GLY A 202 -5.37 -6.68 21.11
N TYR A 203 -6.06 -5.55 20.91
CA TYR A 203 -7.52 -5.55 20.77
C TYR A 203 -8.02 -6.25 19.51
N ILE A 204 -7.16 -6.58 18.55
CA ILE A 204 -7.53 -7.43 17.40
C ILE A 204 -8.18 -8.75 17.84
N LYS A 205 -7.77 -9.31 18.97
CA LYS A 205 -8.37 -10.51 19.59
C LYS A 205 -9.76 -10.25 20.21
N GLY A 206 -10.15 -8.98 20.37
CA GLY A 206 -11.49 -8.57 20.76
C GLY A 206 -12.53 -8.74 19.65
N TYR A 207 -12.11 -8.86 18.40
CA TYR A 207 -12.99 -9.23 17.29
C TYR A 207 -13.13 -10.74 17.16
N LEU A 208 -14.32 -11.19 16.77
CA LEU A 208 -14.55 -12.60 16.45
C LEU A 208 -13.66 -13.03 15.27
N PRO A 209 -13.22 -14.31 15.24
CA PRO A 209 -12.52 -14.87 14.10
C PRO A 209 -13.25 -14.63 12.76
N GLY A 210 -12.57 -13.98 11.82
CA GLY A 210 -13.08 -13.63 10.49
C GLY A 210 -13.85 -12.31 10.43
N VAL A 211 -13.68 -11.42 11.41
CA VAL A 211 -14.29 -10.09 11.48
C VAL A 211 -13.20 -9.00 11.49
N ARG A 212 -13.35 -8.00 10.61
CA ARG A 212 -12.45 -6.85 10.46
C ARG A 212 -10.97 -7.26 10.38
N GLU A 213 -10.09 -6.70 11.20
CA GLU A 213 -8.65 -6.98 11.18
C GLU A 213 -8.35 -8.44 11.57
N ASN A 214 -9.24 -9.11 12.32
CA ASN A 214 -9.02 -10.48 12.78
C ASN A 214 -9.39 -11.52 11.71
N GLY A 215 -8.62 -11.55 10.62
CA GLY A 215 -8.71 -12.56 9.55
C GLY A 215 -9.88 -12.40 8.58
N ALA A 216 -10.59 -11.26 8.61
CA ALA A 216 -11.45 -10.87 7.49
C ALA A 216 -10.63 -10.21 6.39
N GLN A 217 -11.28 -9.86 5.28
CA GLN A 217 -10.69 -8.87 4.37
C GLN A 217 -10.75 -7.51 5.00
N TYR A 218 -9.59 -6.85 5.05
CA TYR A 218 -9.50 -5.41 5.28
C TYR A 218 -9.13 -4.76 3.95
N THR A 219 -10.11 -4.14 3.28
CA THR A 219 -10.03 -3.79 1.85
C THR A 219 -8.84 -2.88 1.53
N HIS A 220 -8.44 -2.00 2.46
CA HIS A 220 -7.23 -1.18 2.31
C HIS A 220 -5.96 -2.03 2.14
N ALA A 221 -5.77 -3.06 2.98
CA ALA A 221 -4.64 -3.98 2.86
C ALA A 221 -4.77 -4.90 1.64
N ALA A 222 -5.98 -5.35 1.32
CA ALA A 222 -6.23 -6.13 0.12
C ALA A 222 -5.85 -5.38 -1.17
N LEU A 223 -6.08 -4.05 -1.20
CA LEU A 223 -5.65 -3.20 -2.31
C LEU A 223 -4.12 -3.08 -2.43
N TRP A 224 -3.38 -3.22 -1.33
CA TRP A 224 -1.93 -3.34 -1.41
C TRP A 224 -1.49 -4.66 -2.02
N ALA A 225 -2.20 -5.76 -1.77
CA ALA A 225 -1.93 -7.01 -2.47
C ALA A 225 -2.15 -6.86 -3.98
N VAL A 226 -3.24 -6.20 -4.39
CA VAL A 226 -3.48 -5.87 -5.82
C VAL A 226 -2.35 -5.02 -6.40
N LEU A 227 -1.93 -3.96 -5.67
CA LEU A 227 -0.84 -3.09 -6.09
C LEU A 227 0.47 -3.86 -6.26
N ALA A 228 0.84 -4.69 -5.29
CA ALA A 228 2.04 -5.50 -5.31
C ALA A 228 2.02 -6.49 -6.51
N THR A 229 0.91 -7.17 -6.74
CA THR A 229 0.73 -8.06 -7.90
C THR A 229 0.88 -7.29 -9.22
N ALA A 230 0.32 -6.09 -9.33
CA ALA A 230 0.47 -5.24 -10.52
C ALA A 230 1.92 -4.75 -10.72
N LEU A 231 2.64 -4.39 -9.65
CA LEU A 231 4.04 -3.96 -9.70
C LEU A 231 4.98 -5.09 -10.16
N ARG A 232 4.63 -6.34 -9.87
CA ARG A 232 5.33 -7.53 -10.37
C ARG A 232 5.05 -7.85 -11.85
N GLY A 233 4.13 -7.12 -12.48
CA GLY A 233 3.73 -7.34 -13.86
C GLY A 233 2.80 -8.54 -14.05
N GLU A 234 2.17 -9.05 -12.99
CA GLU A 234 1.24 -10.17 -13.03
C GLU A 234 -0.18 -9.71 -13.44
N THR A 235 -0.28 -9.19 -14.66
CA THR A 235 -1.42 -8.40 -15.15
C THR A 235 -2.80 -9.03 -14.98
N GLU A 236 -3.00 -10.25 -15.48
CA GLU A 236 -4.30 -10.93 -15.38
C GLU A 236 -4.69 -11.15 -13.91
N HIS A 237 -3.71 -11.51 -13.08
CA HIS A 237 -3.96 -11.77 -11.68
C HIS A 237 -4.23 -10.48 -10.89
N ALA A 238 -3.50 -9.40 -11.16
CA ALA A 238 -3.77 -8.10 -10.55
C ALA A 238 -5.20 -7.63 -10.86
N PHE A 239 -5.65 -7.81 -12.10
CA PHE A 239 -7.01 -7.45 -12.49
C PHE A 239 -8.06 -8.37 -11.86
N GLU A 240 -7.80 -9.67 -11.77
CA GLU A 240 -8.65 -10.64 -11.05
C GLU A 240 -8.86 -10.20 -9.59
N LEU A 241 -7.79 -9.93 -8.86
CA LEU A 241 -7.86 -9.45 -7.47
C LEU A 241 -8.58 -8.11 -7.37
N PHE A 242 -8.32 -7.16 -8.27
CA PHE A 242 -9.02 -5.87 -8.30
C PHE A 242 -10.54 -6.04 -8.50
N ARG A 243 -10.95 -6.99 -9.34
CA ARG A 243 -12.37 -7.32 -9.54
C ARG A 243 -13.00 -7.92 -8.29
N MET A 244 -12.28 -8.74 -7.52
CA MET A 244 -12.79 -9.28 -6.25
C MET A 244 -13.14 -8.17 -5.27
N LEU A 245 -12.38 -7.06 -5.27
CA LEU A 245 -12.57 -5.94 -4.34
C LEU A 245 -13.59 -4.89 -4.82
N ASN A 246 -14.04 -4.96 -6.07
CA ASN A 246 -14.91 -3.94 -6.64
C ASN A 246 -16.34 -4.08 -6.08
N PRO A 247 -16.89 -3.06 -5.39
CA PRO A 247 -18.18 -3.17 -4.71
C PRO A 247 -19.34 -3.51 -5.66
N LEU A 248 -19.25 -3.10 -6.93
CA LEU A 248 -20.26 -3.44 -7.94
C LEU A 248 -20.36 -4.95 -8.17
N ASN A 249 -19.24 -5.67 -8.08
CA ASN A 249 -19.18 -7.10 -8.32
C ASN A 249 -19.83 -7.92 -7.19
N HIS A 250 -20.02 -7.34 -5.99
CA HIS A 250 -20.70 -8.00 -4.88
C HIS A 250 -22.24 -7.93 -4.95
N ALA A 251 -22.81 -7.26 -5.95
CA ALA A 251 -24.27 -7.12 -6.10
C ALA A 251 -24.76 -7.37 -7.54
N LEU A 252 -24.05 -8.19 -8.32
CA LEU A 252 -24.44 -8.55 -9.70
C LEU A 252 -25.72 -9.40 -9.75
N THR A 253 -26.06 -10.07 -8.66
CA THR A 253 -27.30 -10.84 -8.49
C THR A 253 -27.96 -10.49 -7.17
N ARG A 254 -29.26 -10.82 -7.05
CA ARG A 254 -30.00 -10.62 -5.80
C ARG A 254 -29.37 -11.38 -4.63
N ASP A 255 -28.98 -12.64 -4.84
CA ASP A 255 -28.37 -13.47 -3.80
C ASP A 255 -26.99 -12.92 -3.37
N ALA A 256 -26.22 -12.35 -4.30
CA ALA A 256 -24.95 -11.71 -3.97
C ALA A 256 -25.18 -10.44 -3.14
N ALA A 257 -26.16 -9.61 -3.52
CA ALA A 257 -26.53 -8.42 -2.75
C ALA A 257 -27.06 -8.77 -1.34
N ASP A 258 -27.90 -9.81 -1.24
CA ASP A 258 -28.42 -10.32 0.05
C ASP A 258 -27.31 -10.91 0.94
N ARG A 259 -26.18 -11.36 0.36
CA ARG A 259 -24.96 -11.75 1.09
C ARG A 259 -24.13 -10.54 1.51
N TYR A 260 -23.92 -9.58 0.61
CA TYR A 260 -23.05 -8.43 0.84
C TYR A 260 -23.63 -7.43 1.83
N VAL A 261 -24.96 -7.26 1.84
CA VAL A 261 -25.78 -6.48 2.80
C VAL A 261 -25.41 -5.01 3.01
N VAL A 262 -24.46 -4.47 2.25
CA VAL A 262 -24.07 -3.05 2.25
C VAL A 262 -24.13 -2.47 0.84
N GLU A 263 -23.88 -1.17 0.69
CA GLU A 263 -24.06 -0.45 -0.56
C GLU A 263 -23.02 -0.84 -1.62
N PRO A 264 -23.41 -1.37 -2.79
CA PRO A 264 -22.47 -1.85 -3.82
C PRO A 264 -21.88 -0.74 -4.70
N TYR A 265 -22.06 0.52 -4.31
CA TYR A 265 -21.58 1.70 -5.04
C TYR A 265 -20.59 2.54 -4.22
N VAL A 266 -20.25 2.09 -3.01
CA VAL A 266 -19.18 2.63 -2.18
C VAL A 266 -18.27 1.50 -1.72
N VAL A 267 -17.02 1.81 -1.39
CA VAL A 267 -16.07 0.80 -0.91
C VAL A 267 -16.33 0.49 0.56
N ALA A 268 -16.47 -0.80 0.89
CA ALA A 268 -16.49 -1.28 2.27
C ALA A 268 -15.07 -1.40 2.84
N ALA A 269 -14.88 -1.02 4.09
CA ALA A 269 -13.59 -1.17 4.77
C ALA A 269 -13.24 -2.64 5.01
N ASP A 270 -14.25 -3.45 5.29
CA ASP A 270 -14.09 -4.87 5.62
C ASP A 270 -15.13 -5.77 4.94
N VAL A 271 -14.75 -7.02 4.66
CA VAL A 271 -15.64 -8.08 4.17
C VAL A 271 -15.36 -9.35 4.99
N TYR A 272 -16.39 -9.89 5.63
CA TYR A 272 -16.26 -10.94 6.64
C TYR A 272 -16.01 -12.33 6.05
N THR A 273 -15.19 -13.09 6.76
CA THR A 273 -14.95 -14.53 6.57
C THR A 273 -15.53 -15.36 7.73
N ALA A 274 -16.04 -14.69 8.77
CA ALA A 274 -16.65 -15.32 9.93
C ALA A 274 -17.78 -16.27 9.54
N ARG A 275 -17.87 -17.40 10.27
CA ARG A 275 -18.90 -18.41 10.03
C ARG A 275 -20.30 -17.80 10.07
N GLY A 276 -21.06 -18.00 8.99
CA GLY A 276 -22.43 -17.47 8.86
C GLY A 276 -22.50 -16.00 8.43
N GLN A 277 -21.36 -15.32 8.22
CA GLN A 277 -21.27 -13.95 7.71
C GLN A 277 -20.36 -13.86 6.48
N LEU A 278 -19.97 -14.99 5.88
CA LEU A 278 -19.05 -15.02 4.75
C LEU A 278 -19.55 -14.14 3.58
N GLY A 279 -18.70 -13.20 3.16
CA GLY A 279 -18.98 -12.26 2.07
C GLY A 279 -19.83 -11.05 2.48
N ARG A 280 -20.18 -10.90 3.76
CA ARG A 280 -20.86 -9.71 4.29
C ARG A 280 -19.90 -8.53 4.33
N GLY A 281 -20.30 -7.41 3.72
CA GLY A 281 -19.60 -6.15 3.88
C GLY A 281 -19.82 -5.55 5.28
N GLY A 282 -18.80 -4.85 5.76
CA GLY A 282 -18.85 -4.05 6.98
C GLY A 282 -18.20 -2.68 6.76
N TRP A 283 -18.64 -1.71 7.57
CA TRP A 283 -18.18 -0.31 7.61
C TRP A 283 -17.95 0.33 6.22
N THR A 284 -18.97 1.00 5.68
CA THR A 284 -18.90 1.70 4.39
C THR A 284 -18.59 3.20 4.53
N TRP A 285 -18.40 3.88 3.39
CA TRP A 285 -18.20 5.33 3.25
C TRP A 285 -16.87 5.88 3.74
N TYR A 286 -16.63 5.88 5.06
CA TYR A 286 -15.48 6.55 5.66
C TYR A 286 -14.33 5.56 5.86
N THR A 287 -13.60 5.30 4.78
CA THR A 287 -12.45 4.38 4.78
C THR A 287 -11.37 4.81 3.80
N GLY A 288 -10.11 4.67 4.22
CA GLY A 288 -8.95 4.86 3.33
C GLY A 288 -8.91 3.87 2.15
N ALA A 289 -9.69 2.78 2.22
CA ALA A 289 -9.82 1.83 1.12
C ALA A 289 -10.37 2.49 -0.16
N ALA A 290 -11.24 3.51 -0.04
CA ALA A 290 -11.75 4.24 -1.20
C ALA A 290 -10.62 4.97 -1.96
N SER A 291 -9.72 5.63 -1.23
CA SER A 291 -8.56 6.31 -1.81
C SER A 291 -7.59 5.32 -2.45
N TRP A 292 -7.30 4.20 -1.79
CA TRP A 292 -6.45 3.17 -2.37
C TRP A 292 -7.08 2.50 -3.58
N MET A 293 -8.40 2.29 -3.59
CA MET A 293 -9.06 1.69 -4.74
C MET A 293 -8.98 2.59 -5.97
N TYR A 294 -9.16 3.90 -5.76
CA TYR A 294 -8.96 4.89 -6.80
C TYR A 294 -7.52 4.89 -7.32
N ARG A 295 -6.52 4.94 -6.43
CA ARG A 295 -5.11 4.94 -6.82
C ARG A 295 -4.69 3.65 -7.51
N VAL A 296 -5.07 2.49 -7.00
CA VAL A 296 -4.73 1.20 -7.61
C VAL A 296 -5.39 1.05 -8.98
N GLY A 297 -6.68 1.38 -9.10
CA GLY A 297 -7.37 1.35 -10.38
C GLY A 297 -6.75 2.29 -11.41
N LEU A 298 -6.46 3.54 -11.03
CA LEU A 298 -5.93 4.55 -11.94
C LEU A 298 -4.43 4.38 -12.22
N GLU A 299 -3.61 4.33 -11.17
CA GLU A 299 -2.15 4.36 -11.27
C GLU A 299 -1.55 2.98 -11.56
N ALA A 300 -2.09 1.91 -10.98
CA ALA A 300 -1.50 0.57 -11.11
C ALA A 300 -2.10 -0.22 -12.29
N ILE A 301 -3.44 -0.30 -12.37
CA ILE A 301 -4.15 -1.05 -13.41
C ILE A 301 -4.16 -0.29 -14.74
N LEU A 302 -4.70 0.94 -14.76
CA LEU A 302 -4.67 1.76 -15.99
C LEU A 302 -3.29 2.34 -16.29
N GLY A 303 -2.38 2.34 -15.32
CA GLY A 303 -1.00 2.78 -15.51
C GLY A 303 -0.82 4.29 -15.59
N PHE A 304 -1.82 5.08 -15.16
CA PHE A 304 -1.81 6.54 -15.27
C PHE A 304 -0.89 7.17 -14.22
N THR A 305 0.18 7.84 -14.65
CA THR A 305 1.11 8.52 -13.74
C THR A 305 1.39 9.95 -14.19
N ARG A 306 1.05 10.94 -13.36
CA ARG A 306 1.40 12.35 -13.59
C ARG A 306 2.61 12.75 -12.74
N ARG A 307 3.61 13.37 -13.37
CA ARG A 307 4.77 13.97 -12.69
C ARG A 307 4.93 15.42 -13.13
N GLY A 308 4.60 16.36 -12.24
CA GLY A 308 4.64 17.79 -12.58
C GLY A 308 3.72 18.12 -13.76
N ALA A 309 4.30 18.58 -14.87
CA ALA A 309 3.58 18.88 -16.11
C ALA A 309 3.75 17.78 -17.18
N SER A 310 4.04 16.54 -16.79
CA SER A 310 4.06 15.39 -17.69
C SER A 310 3.12 14.28 -17.23
N LEU A 311 2.63 13.50 -18.18
CA LEU A 311 1.78 12.33 -17.99
C LEU A 311 2.39 11.13 -18.71
N ARG A 312 2.35 9.96 -18.08
CA ARG A 312 2.81 8.69 -18.65
C ARG A 312 1.79 7.59 -18.41
N PHE A 313 1.78 6.60 -19.30
CA PHE A 313 0.97 5.39 -19.20
C PHE A 313 1.81 4.12 -19.23
N GLU A 314 1.59 3.25 -18.24
CA GLU A 314 2.17 1.91 -18.13
C GLU A 314 1.08 0.87 -17.75
N PRO A 315 0.16 0.58 -18.68
CA PRO A 315 -1.04 -0.18 -18.35
C PRO A 315 -0.71 -1.61 -17.91
N CYS A 316 -1.43 -2.05 -16.88
CA CYS A 316 -1.47 -3.42 -16.37
C CYS A 316 -2.91 -3.91 -16.47
N VAL A 317 -3.42 -3.95 -17.72
CA VAL A 317 -4.80 -4.33 -18.05
C VAL A 317 -4.82 -5.67 -18.79
N PRO A 318 -5.90 -6.46 -18.68
CA PRO A 318 -5.99 -7.77 -19.31
C PRO A 318 -5.75 -7.75 -20.83
N GLU A 319 -5.25 -8.86 -21.38
CA GLU A 319 -5.04 -9.01 -22.83
C GLU A 319 -6.34 -8.84 -23.63
N ALA A 320 -7.47 -9.17 -23.01
CA ALA A 320 -8.80 -9.01 -23.60
C ALA A 320 -9.19 -7.54 -23.84
N TRP A 321 -8.48 -6.57 -23.28
CA TRP A 321 -8.70 -5.14 -23.52
C TRP A 321 -7.73 -4.71 -24.61
N PRO A 322 -8.16 -4.54 -25.88
CA PRO A 322 -7.26 -4.11 -26.96
C PRO A 322 -6.89 -2.62 -26.85
N ALA A 323 -7.76 -1.83 -26.21
CA ALA A 323 -7.55 -0.43 -25.90
C ALA A 323 -8.51 0.05 -24.80
N PHE A 324 -8.21 1.20 -24.19
CA PHE A 324 -9.12 1.97 -23.36
C PHE A 324 -8.90 3.47 -23.58
N SER A 325 -9.83 4.31 -23.09
CA SER A 325 -9.75 5.76 -23.23
C SER A 325 -9.82 6.47 -21.88
N VAL A 326 -9.12 7.60 -21.77
CA VAL A 326 -9.12 8.49 -20.60
C VAL A 326 -9.36 9.92 -21.07
N ASP A 327 -10.41 10.55 -20.56
CA ASP A 327 -10.60 12.00 -20.67
C ASP A 327 -9.96 12.67 -19.46
N TYR A 328 -8.84 13.35 -19.67
CA TYR A 328 -8.07 14.01 -18.62
C TYR A 328 -8.11 15.54 -18.76
N ARG A 329 -8.34 16.24 -17.65
CA ARG A 329 -8.34 17.71 -17.62
C ARG A 329 -7.11 18.22 -16.88
N TYR A 330 -6.34 19.07 -17.55
CA TYR A 330 -5.19 19.77 -16.97
C TYR A 330 -5.42 21.27 -17.07
N GLY A 331 -5.76 21.89 -15.93
CA GLY A 331 -6.23 23.28 -15.92
C GLY A 331 -7.53 23.44 -16.71
N ALA A 332 -7.49 24.28 -17.74
CA ALA A 332 -8.54 24.49 -18.74
C ALA A 332 -8.39 23.60 -19.99
N ALA A 333 -7.23 22.98 -20.21
CA ALA A 333 -7.00 22.09 -21.34
C ALA A 333 -7.61 20.69 -21.12
N HIS A 334 -8.01 20.05 -22.22
CA HIS A 334 -8.61 18.72 -22.26
C HIS A 334 -7.76 17.76 -23.10
N TYR A 335 -7.41 16.62 -22.52
CA TYR A 335 -6.67 15.55 -23.19
C TYR A 335 -7.59 14.36 -23.41
N ALA A 336 -7.90 14.07 -24.68
CA ALA A 336 -8.61 12.87 -25.08
C ALA A 336 -7.56 11.79 -25.41
N ILE A 337 -7.35 10.88 -24.46
CA ILE A 337 -6.26 9.89 -24.53
C ILE A 337 -6.83 8.53 -24.88
N THR A 338 -6.28 7.90 -25.91
CA THR A 338 -6.54 6.49 -26.24
C THR A 338 -5.27 5.68 -25.98
N VAL A 339 -5.39 4.63 -25.17
CA VAL A 339 -4.28 3.73 -24.86
C VAL A 339 -4.53 2.40 -25.56
N GLU A 340 -3.76 2.12 -26.60
CA GLU A 340 -3.73 0.86 -27.35
C GLU A 340 -2.76 -0.11 -26.67
N THR A 341 -3.28 -1.26 -26.25
CA THR A 341 -2.54 -2.31 -25.52
C THR A 341 -2.30 -3.55 -26.37
N ALA A 342 -3.04 -3.69 -27.48
CA ALA A 342 -2.80 -4.72 -28.48
C ALA A 342 -1.37 -4.62 -29.05
N GLY A 343 -0.61 -5.71 -28.96
CA GLY A 343 0.77 -5.77 -29.46
C GLY A 343 1.85 -5.27 -28.48
N ALA A 344 1.50 -4.95 -27.23
CA ALA A 344 2.47 -4.57 -26.19
C ALA A 344 3.59 -5.62 -25.99
N ALA A 345 3.29 -6.92 -26.19
CA ALA A 345 4.29 -7.99 -26.12
C ALA A 345 5.44 -7.86 -27.14
N GLY A 346 5.25 -7.13 -28.24
CA GLY A 346 6.25 -6.90 -29.28
C GLY A 346 7.04 -5.59 -29.15
N ARG A 347 6.70 -4.72 -28.19
CA ARG A 347 7.33 -3.40 -28.01
C ARG A 347 8.00 -3.29 -26.65
N ALA A 348 9.28 -2.90 -26.64
CA ALA A 348 10.01 -2.65 -25.40
C ALA A 348 9.59 -1.33 -24.74
N GLU A 349 9.23 -0.31 -25.54
CA GLU A 349 8.85 1.02 -25.07
C GLU A 349 7.52 1.46 -25.70
N SER A 350 6.84 2.37 -25.01
CA SER A 350 5.58 2.97 -25.51
C SER A 350 5.87 4.01 -26.58
N GLU A 351 5.07 4.00 -27.65
CA GLU A 351 5.07 5.05 -28.67
C GLU A 351 3.89 5.98 -28.41
N VAL A 352 4.12 7.30 -28.44
CA VAL A 352 3.10 8.30 -28.13
C VAL A 352 2.96 9.29 -29.27
N THR A 353 1.72 9.57 -29.66
CA THR A 353 1.40 10.72 -30.51
C THR A 353 0.59 11.76 -29.74
N LEU A 354 0.90 13.03 -29.97
CA LEU A 354 0.17 14.20 -29.47
C LEU A 354 -0.21 15.07 -30.68
N ASP A 355 -1.51 15.28 -30.88
CA ASP A 355 -2.06 16.04 -32.01
C ASP A 355 -1.49 15.59 -33.37
N GLY A 356 -1.39 14.27 -33.54
CA GLY A 356 -0.87 13.62 -34.75
C GLY A 356 0.66 13.62 -34.90
N ARG A 357 1.41 14.19 -33.95
CA ARG A 357 2.88 14.20 -33.96
C ARG A 357 3.43 13.15 -33.01
N VAL A 358 4.35 12.32 -33.50
CA VAL A 358 5.09 11.36 -32.66
C VAL A 358 6.00 12.11 -31.71
N LEU A 359 5.96 11.77 -30.43
CA LEU A 359 6.84 12.32 -29.39
C LEU A 359 8.13 11.52 -29.28
N ASP A 360 9.19 12.17 -28.79
CA ASP A 360 10.43 11.51 -28.41
C ASP A 360 10.29 10.97 -26.98
N GLY A 361 10.03 9.66 -26.87
CA GLY A 361 9.77 8.97 -25.60
C GLY A 361 8.28 8.86 -25.23
N ALA A 362 8.04 8.38 -24.00
CA ALA A 362 6.72 7.99 -23.52
C ALA A 362 6.00 9.06 -22.66
N GLU A 363 6.64 10.22 -22.44
CA GLU A 363 6.09 11.30 -21.62
C GLU A 363 5.24 12.24 -22.47
N ILE A 364 3.98 12.44 -22.05
CA ILE A 364 3.03 13.38 -22.65
C ILE A 364 3.17 14.72 -21.93
N PRO A 365 3.64 15.79 -22.59
CA PRO A 365 3.68 17.12 -21.98
C PRO A 365 2.26 17.66 -21.81
N LEU A 366 1.98 18.17 -20.61
CA LEU A 366 0.74 18.82 -20.24
C LEU A 366 0.91 20.35 -20.32
N VAL A 367 0.04 21.01 -21.06
CA VAL A 367 0.01 22.46 -21.25
C VAL A 367 -1.40 22.93 -20.94
N ASP A 368 -1.52 24.02 -20.19
CA ASP A 368 -2.80 24.65 -19.85
C ASP A 368 -3.10 25.79 -20.84
N ASP A 369 -3.37 25.45 -22.10
CA ASP A 369 -3.66 26.39 -23.18
C ASP A 369 -5.17 26.52 -23.48
N GLY A 370 -6.01 25.78 -22.75
CA GLY A 370 -7.46 25.71 -22.96
C GLY A 370 -7.89 24.92 -24.21
N ALA A 371 -6.97 24.28 -24.92
CA ALA A 371 -7.26 23.50 -26.11
C ALA A 371 -7.71 22.07 -25.78
N ARG A 372 -8.20 21.38 -26.81
CA ARG A 372 -8.40 19.94 -26.78
C ARG A 372 -7.23 19.28 -27.52
N HIS A 373 -6.48 18.45 -26.81
CA HIS A 373 -5.40 17.64 -27.35
C HIS A 373 -5.86 16.20 -27.56
N GLU A 374 -5.44 15.61 -28.68
CA GLU A 374 -5.63 14.19 -28.97
C GLU A 374 -4.33 13.43 -28.70
N VAL A 375 -4.40 12.39 -27.89
CA VAL A 375 -3.25 11.56 -27.54
C VAL A 375 -3.53 10.11 -27.88
N VAL A 376 -2.61 9.47 -28.59
CA VAL A 376 -2.63 8.01 -28.77
C VAL A 376 -1.36 7.44 -28.15
N VAL A 377 -1.54 6.55 -27.18
CA VAL A 377 -0.46 5.79 -26.55
C VAL A 377 -0.53 4.37 -27.06
N ARG A 378 0.53 3.91 -27.71
CA ARG A 378 0.75 2.51 -28.05
C ARG A 378 1.64 1.91 -26.99
N ALA A 379 1.03 1.23 -26.04
CA ALA A 379 1.72 0.74 -24.85
C ALA A 379 2.82 -0.27 -25.20
N GLY A 380 4.00 -0.07 -24.61
CA GLY A 380 5.07 -1.07 -24.56
C GLY A 380 4.85 -2.06 -23.42
N ARG A 381 5.71 -3.09 -23.35
CA ARG A 381 5.71 -4.04 -22.26
C ARG A 381 6.10 -3.33 -20.95
N ARG A 382 5.32 -3.53 -19.89
CA ARG A 382 5.68 -3.09 -18.55
C ARG A 382 6.89 -3.90 -18.04
N ALA A 383 7.93 -3.22 -17.60
CA ALA A 383 8.99 -3.85 -16.82
C ALA A 383 8.47 -4.07 -15.39
N GLY A 384 8.47 -5.31 -14.90
CA GLY A 384 8.24 -5.58 -13.48
C GLY A 384 9.32 -4.93 -12.63
N VAL A 385 8.95 -4.47 -11.43
CA VAL A 385 9.88 -3.88 -10.45
C VAL A 385 10.56 -4.96 -9.63
#